data_AF-A0A8E2B9X6-F1
#
_entry.id   AF-A0A8E2B9X6-F1
#
_cell.length_a   1.000
_cell.length_b   1.000
_cell.length_c   1.000
_cell.angle_alpha   90.00
_cell.angle_beta   90.00
_cell.angle_gamma   90.00
#
_symmetry.space_group_name_H-M   'P 1'
#
loop_
_entity.id
_entity.type
_entity.pdbx_description
1 polymer ?
#
loop_
_entity_poly.entity_id
_entity_poly.type
_entity_poly.pdbx_seq_one_letter_code
_entity_poly.pdbx_strand_id
1 'polypeptide(L)' 'MNYREAQEHLRAMGILMSKRDGRIHLNYSGGSEETAYYTQDLEDAIEAGARMGRSRKPMPNWFTVKPPKSSTGS' A
#
# COMPACT_ATOMS: atom_id res chain seq x y z
N MET A 1 17.55 -5.75 -3.61
CA MET A 1 16.21 -5.47 -4.16
C MET A 1 16.19 -4.00 -4.58
N ASN A 2 15.80 -3.72 -5.82
CA ASN A 2 15.66 -2.35 -6.31
C ASN A 2 14.26 -1.76 -5.98
N TYR A 3 14.09 -0.46 -6.19
CA TYR A 3 12.84 0.24 -5.89
C TYR A 3 11.61 -0.39 -6.54
N ARG A 4 11.72 -0.84 -7.81
CA ARG A 4 10.61 -1.45 -8.53
C ARG A 4 10.25 -2.82 -7.97
N GLU A 5 11.24 -3.65 -7.67
CA GLU A 5 11.03 -4.96 -7.04
C GLU A 5 10.38 -4.81 -5.66
N ALA A 6 10.85 -3.83 -4.86
CA ALA A 6 10.26 -3.51 -3.56
C ALA A 6 8.80 -3.06 -3.71
N GLN A 7 8.50 -2.24 -4.72
CA GLN A 7 7.14 -1.76 -4.97
C GLN A 7 6.19 -2.89 -5.33
N GLU A 8 6.62 -3.83 -6.20
CA GLU A 8 5.81 -5.00 -6.57
C GLU A 8 5.62 -5.95 -5.39
N HIS A 9 6.68 -6.18 -4.61
CA HIS A 9 6.63 -7.01 -3.41
C HIS A 9 5.64 -6.45 -2.37
N LEU A 10 5.72 -5.15 -2.07
CA LEU A 10 4.80 -4.48 -1.14
C LEU A 10 3.36 -4.45 -1.68
N ARG A 11 3.18 -4.27 -2.99
CA ARG A 11 1.87 -4.27 -3.63
C ARG A 11 1.15 -5.61 -3.49
N ALA A 12 1.88 -6.73 -3.59
CA ALA A 12 1.32 -8.06 -3.36
C ALA A 12 0.76 -8.22 -1.93
N MET A 13 1.29 -7.46 -0.97
CA MET A 13 0.82 -7.41 0.42
C MET A 13 -0.24 -6.31 0.67
N GLY A 14 -0.73 -5.65 -0.38
CA GLY A 14 -1.73 -4.59 -0.27
C GLY A 14 -1.18 -3.24 0.17
N ILE A 15 0.15 -3.05 0.09
CA ILE A 15 0.84 -1.80 0.41
C ILE A 15 1.28 -1.10 -0.88
N LEU A 16 0.96 0.17 -1.00
CA LEU A 16 1.39 1.03 -2.10
C LEU A 16 2.66 1.75 -1.68
N MET A 17 3.72 1.61 -2.49
CA MET A 17 4.94 2.39 -2.36
C MET A 17 4.99 3.44 -3.48
N SER A 18 5.31 4.68 -3.11
CA SER A 18 5.45 5.83 -4.00
C SER A 18 6.58 6.73 -3.53
N LYS A 19 7.01 7.67 -4.37
CA LYS A 19 8.03 8.66 -4.02
C LYS A 19 7.36 10.04 -3.96
N ARG A 20 7.51 10.74 -2.85
CA ARG A 20 6.92 12.07 -2.61
C ARG A 20 7.93 12.94 -1.89
N ASP A 21 8.25 14.10 -2.47
CA ASP A 21 9.18 15.09 -1.89
C ASP A 21 10.53 14.50 -1.46
N GLY A 22 11.09 13.62 -2.29
CA GLY A 22 12.37 12.96 -2.01
C GLY A 22 12.30 11.80 -1.00
N ARG A 23 11.13 11.53 -0.41
CA ARG A 23 10.89 10.44 0.53
C ARG A 23 10.11 9.31 -0.12
N ILE A 24 10.31 8.10 0.38
CA ILE A 24 9.49 6.93 0.10
C ILE A 24 8.24 7.02 0.98
N HIS A 25 7.09 6.96 0.34
CA HIS A 25 5.78 7.01 0.96
C HIS A 25 5.11 5.65 0.80
N LEU A 26 4.79 5.03 1.93
CA LEU A 26 4.08 3.76 2.03
C LEU A 26 2.69 3.97 2.59
N ASN A 27 1.69 3.33 2.00
CA ASN A 27 0.35 3.34 2.56
C ASN A 27 -0.41 2.07 2.20
N TYR A 28 -1.49 1.80 2.89
CA TYR A 28 -2.43 0.75 2.51
C TYR A 28 -3.10 1.09 1.17
N SER A 29 -3.43 0.07 0.39
CA SER A 29 -4.34 0.22 -0.75
C SER A 29 -5.70 0.75 -0.25
N GLY A 30 -6.06 1.96 -0.67
CA GLY A 30 -7.25 2.68 -0.19
C GLY A 30 -7.12 3.30 1.21
N GLY A 31 -5.90 3.40 1.76
CA GLY A 31 -5.64 4.05 3.04
C GLY A 31 -5.58 5.58 2.95
N SER A 32 -5.79 6.24 4.09
CA SER A 32 -5.68 7.70 4.25
C SER A 32 -4.25 8.10 4.62
N GLU A 33 -3.93 9.40 4.54
CA GLU A 33 -2.59 9.91 4.89
C GLU A 33 -2.20 9.63 6.37
N GLU A 34 -3.19 9.48 7.26
CA GLU A 34 -2.97 9.13 8.68
C GLU A 34 -2.34 7.76 8.90
N THR A 35 -2.51 6.84 7.94
CA THR A 35 -1.90 5.49 7.99
C THR A 35 -0.62 5.41 7.15
N ALA A 36 -0.15 6.54 6.63
CA ALA A 36 1.04 6.58 5.81
C ALA A 36 2.32 6.48 6.64
N TYR A 37 3.31 5.79 6.09
CA TYR A 37 4.66 5.76 6.59
C TYR A 37 5.61 6.41 5.60
N TYR A 38 6.49 7.27 6.10
CA TYR A 38 7.48 7.99 5.28
C TYR A 38 8.88 7.68 5.75
N THR A 39 9.75 7.35 4.81
CA THR A 39 11.16 7.11 5.07
C THR A 39 12.01 7.56 3.88
N GLN A 40 13.31 7.73 4.07
CA GLN A 40 14.24 8.03 2.98
C GLN A 40 15.03 6.79 2.54
N ASP A 41 14.95 5.72 3.34
CA ASP A 41 15.74 4.51 3.19
C ASP A 41 14.89 3.39 2.59
N LEU A 42 15.39 2.77 1.52
CA LEU A 42 14.65 1.72 0.81
C LEU A 42 14.51 0.45 1.66
N GLU A 43 15.53 0.08 2.43
CA GLU A 43 15.49 -1.10 3.29
C GLU A 43 14.45 -0.95 4.40
N ASP A 44 14.43 0.23 5.04
CA ASP A 44 13.44 0.59 6.05
C ASP A 44 12.02 0.60 5.45
N ALA A 45 11.86 1.08 4.22
CA ALA A 45 10.57 1.03 3.53
C ALA A 45 10.08 -0.41 3.30
N ILE A 46 10.98 -1.32 2.95
CA ILE A 46 10.64 -2.73 2.74
C ILE A 46 10.21 -3.37 4.07
N GLU A 47 10.95 -3.15 5.15
CA GLU A 47 10.64 -3.70 6.46
C GLU A 47 9.32 -3.16 7.01
N ALA A 48 9.15 -1.84 6.98
CA ALA A 48 7.94 -1.17 7.44
C ALA A 48 6.72 -1.61 6.62
N GLY A 49 6.83 -1.65 5.29
CA GLY A 49 5.77 -2.09 4.39
C GLY A 49 5.38 -3.56 4.62
N ALA A 50 6.34 -4.45 4.83
CA ALA A 50 6.06 -5.85 5.15
C ALA A 50 5.33 -5.99 6.50
N ARG A 51 5.73 -5.20 7.51
CA ARG A 51 5.04 -5.15 8.81
C ARG A 51 3.62 -4.63 8.67
N MET A 52 3.42 -3.53 7.93
CA MET A 52 2.09 -2.97 7.65
C MET A 52 1.18 -4.00 6.97
N GLY A 53 1.69 -4.69 5.94
CA GLY A 53 0.95 -5.71 5.19
C GLY A 53 0.56 -6.91 6.04
N ARG A 54 1.44 -7.38 6.94
CA ARG A 54 1.15 -8.48 7.88
C ARG A 54 0.12 -8.12 8.95
N SER A 55 0.10 -6.88 9.41
CA SER A 55 -0.87 -6.41 10.41
C SER A 55 -2.28 -6.26 9.85
N ARG A 56 -2.44 -6.16 8.53
CA ARG A 56 -3.74 -6.15 7.88
C ARG A 56 -4.18 -7.60 7.65
N LYS A 57 -5.31 -8.02 8.24
CA LYS A 57 -5.96 -9.27 7.83
C LYS A 57 -6.06 -9.25 6.30
N PRO A 58 -5.76 -10.36 5.59
CA PRO A 58 -5.85 -10.40 4.13
C PRO A 58 -7.24 -9.89 3.76
N MET A 59 -7.29 -8.73 3.11
CA MET A 59 -8.53 -8.22 2.58
C MET A 59 -9.03 -9.29 1.60
N PRO A 60 -10.26 -9.82 1.74
CA PRO A 60 -10.83 -10.64 0.69
C PRO A 60 -10.71 -9.87 -0.63
N ASN A 61 -10.37 -10.60 -1.70
CA ASN A 61 -9.85 -10.15 -2.98
C ASN A 61 -10.61 -8.97 -3.65
N TRP A 62 -10.53 -7.76 -3.06
CA TRP A 62 -11.12 -6.51 -3.54
C TRP A 62 -10.64 -6.14 -4.95
N PHE A 63 -9.45 -6.63 -5.35
CA PHE A 63 -8.95 -6.44 -6.71
C PHE A 63 -9.69 -7.30 -7.77
N THR A 64 -10.53 -8.26 -7.38
CA THR A 64 -11.42 -9.00 -8.31
C THR A 64 -12.90 -8.67 -8.18
N VAL A 65 -13.35 -8.13 -7.05
CA VAL A 65 -14.72 -7.62 -6.95
C VAL A 65 -14.71 -6.16 -7.33
N LYS A 66 -15.19 -5.83 -8.54
CA LYS A 66 -15.61 -4.45 -8.84
C LYS A 66 -16.44 -3.95 -7.66
N PRO A 67 -16.19 -2.75 -7.11
CA PRO A 67 -17.08 -2.20 -6.10
C PRO A 67 -18.50 -2.26 -6.68
N PRO A 68 -19.52 -2.72 -5.94
CA PRO A 68 -20.88 -2.59 -6.40
C PRO A 68 -21.08 -1.12 -6.75
N LYS A 69 -21.50 -0.84 -7.99
CA LYS A 69 -21.82 0.52 -8.43
C LYS A 69 -22.69 1.12 -7.34
N SER A 70 -22.20 2.21 -6.74
CA SER A 70 -23.01 3.08 -5.89
C SER A 70 -24.30 3.33 -6.66
N SER A 71 -25.38 2.69 -6.25
CA SER A 71 -26.71 3.02 -6.74
C SER A 71 -27.03 4.36 -6.09
N THR A 72 -26.64 5.44 -6.76
CA THR A 72 -27.29 6.73 -6.54
C THR A 72 -28.73 6.53 -6.95
N GLY A 73 -29.59 6.41 -5.93
CA GLY A 73 -31.03 6.36 -6.12
C GLY A 73 -31.53 7.61 -6.83
N SER A 74 -32.61 7.41 -7.57
CA SER A 74 -33.66 8.38 -7.85
C SER A 74 -34.93 7.59 -8.11
#